data_AF-A0A0D7KK87-F1
#
_entry.id   AF-A0A0D7KK87-F1
#
_cell.length_a   1.000
_cell.length_b   1.000
_cell.length_c   1.000
_cell.angle_alpha   90.00
_cell.angle_beta   90.00
_cell.angle_gamma   90.00
#
_symmetry.space_group_name_H-M   'P 1'
#
loop_
_entity.id
_entity.type
_entity.pdbx_description
1 polymer ?
#
loop_
_entity_poly.entity_id
_entity_poly.type
_entity_poly.pdbx_seq_one_letter_code
_entity_poly.pdbx_strand_id
1 'polypeptide(L)'
;MTGAYVTDAPEHLLMSLLHSRTVLEGDNCIATGVLSYVEGDVMEVELPEFERFELGEALKVTIYSPVGIFNFHTQAVARHEGSLLLIHPPHQQRKFTDQRLFPRIEVRKHGYVLPPRPAEGMAITPTPIPIHIEDISLNGIGFNIKGNSSFVEGSELEAELQLGFAVPCRLTIARMASREDDIFYGAKLQVTSDPAQRSLRAFIMREQIKSHIDRKSKNSITARP
;
A
#
# COMPACT_ATOMS: atom_id res chain seq x y z
N MET A 1 -40.28 -0.03 19.18
CA MET A 1 -39.47 0.94 18.39
C MET A 1 -38.07 0.96 18.98
N THR A 2 -37.18 0.17 18.41
CA THR A 2 -35.76 0.11 18.79
C THR A 2 -35.00 0.10 17.48
N GLY A 3 -34.52 1.29 17.09
CA GLY A 3 -33.79 1.49 15.86
C GLY A 3 -32.46 0.74 15.92
N ALA A 4 -32.30 -0.25 15.06
CA ALA A 4 -31.01 -0.82 14.76
C ALA A 4 -30.20 0.24 14.00
N TYR A 5 -29.21 0.83 14.64
CA TYR A 5 -28.18 1.59 13.94
C TYR A 5 -27.34 0.58 13.15
N VAL A 6 -27.68 0.41 11.89
CA VAL A 6 -26.79 -0.17 10.88
C VAL A 6 -25.74 0.89 10.61
N THR A 7 -24.57 0.78 11.24
CA THR A 7 -23.39 1.55 10.81
C THR A 7 -22.81 0.89 9.57
N ASP A 8 -23.34 1.29 8.42
CA ASP A 8 -22.76 1.16 7.09
C ASP A 8 -21.49 2.03 7.00
N ALA A 9 -20.31 1.46 7.23
CA ALA A 9 -19.08 1.73 6.47
C ALA A 9 -17.87 0.99 7.12
N PRO A 10 -17.19 0.09 6.39
CA PRO A 10 -16.07 -0.70 6.92
C PRO A 10 -14.83 0.11 7.33
N GLU A 11 -14.62 1.30 6.75
CA GLU A 11 -13.52 2.22 7.14
C GLU A 11 -13.60 2.62 8.62
N HIS A 12 -14.82 2.66 9.20
CA HIS A 12 -15.02 2.93 10.62
C HIS A 12 -14.53 1.79 11.53
N LEU A 13 -14.39 0.56 11.02
CA LEU A 13 -13.94 -0.59 11.81
C LEU A 13 -12.41 -0.66 11.95
N LEU A 14 -11.66 -0.13 10.98
CA LEU A 14 -10.21 0.02 11.10
C LEU A 14 -9.86 1.22 11.99
N MET A 15 -10.59 2.32 11.84
CA MET A 15 -10.47 3.48 12.72
C MET A 15 -10.86 3.15 14.17
N SER A 16 -11.79 2.21 14.40
CA SER A 16 -12.16 1.78 15.75
C SER A 16 -11.08 0.93 16.45
N LEU A 17 -10.07 0.45 15.72
CA LEU A 17 -8.89 -0.18 16.32
C LEU A 17 -7.89 0.85 16.85
N LEU A 18 -7.88 2.08 16.32
CA LEU A 18 -6.94 3.11 16.77
C LEU A 18 -7.14 3.41 18.26
N HIS A 19 -6.04 3.70 18.94
CA HIS A 19 -5.97 3.93 20.38
C HIS A 19 -6.36 2.71 21.25
N SER A 20 -6.57 1.55 20.63
CA SER A 20 -6.82 0.31 21.36
C SER A 20 -5.56 -0.19 22.05
N ARG A 21 -5.76 -0.71 23.26
CA ARG A 21 -4.70 -1.39 24.01
C ARG A 21 -4.24 -2.60 23.22
N THR A 22 -2.94 -2.71 22.98
CA THR A 22 -2.35 -3.77 22.18
C THR A 22 -1.27 -4.47 22.99
N VAL A 23 -1.35 -5.79 23.07
CA VAL A 23 -0.34 -6.64 23.72
C VAL A 23 0.48 -7.30 22.62
N LEU A 24 1.80 -7.20 22.74
CA LEU A 24 2.78 -7.81 21.86
C LEU A 24 3.52 -8.90 22.64
N GLU A 25 3.44 -10.13 22.15
CA GLU A 25 4.13 -11.30 22.69
C GLU A 25 5.18 -11.75 21.65
N GLY A 26 6.45 -11.49 21.94
CA GLY A 26 7.59 -12.03 21.19
C GLY A 26 8.23 -13.22 21.90
N ASP A 27 9.38 -13.67 21.38
CA ASP A 27 10.07 -14.86 21.89
C ASP A 27 10.59 -14.66 23.31
N ASN A 28 11.10 -13.45 23.61
CA ASN A 28 11.77 -13.14 24.88
C ASN A 28 11.14 -11.97 25.64
N CYS A 29 10.06 -11.38 25.13
CA CYS A 29 9.43 -10.27 25.79
C CYS A 29 7.92 -10.20 25.53
N ILE A 30 7.20 -9.69 26.53
CA ILE A 30 5.80 -9.30 26.40
C ILE A 30 5.72 -7.83 26.77
N ALA A 31 5.09 -7.03 25.93
CA ALA A 31 4.89 -5.61 26.17
C ALA A 31 3.45 -5.21 25.86
N THR A 32 2.99 -4.15 26.52
CA THR A 32 1.68 -3.54 26.24
C THR A 32 1.92 -2.15 25.69
N GLY A 33 1.33 -1.86 24.54
CA GLY A 33 1.34 -0.55 23.91
C GLY A 33 -0.05 -0.12 23.49
N VAL A 34 -0.08 0.91 22.64
CA VAL A 34 -1.29 1.49 22.07
C VAL A 34 -1.16 1.47 20.55
N LEU A 35 -2.19 0.98 19.85
CA LEU A 35 -2.23 1.03 18.39
C LEU A 35 -2.39 2.48 17.95
N SER A 36 -1.34 3.08 17.38
CA SER A 36 -1.31 4.50 17.04
C SER A 36 -1.61 4.76 15.56
N TYR A 37 -1.37 3.77 14.69
CA TYR A 37 -1.56 3.92 13.25
C TYR A 37 -1.85 2.58 12.57
N VAL A 38 -2.73 2.59 11.57
CA VAL A 38 -2.98 1.46 10.67
C VAL A 38 -3.30 1.98 9.28
N GLU A 39 -2.55 1.50 8.27
CA GLU A 39 -2.81 1.80 6.86
C GLU A 39 -2.31 0.66 5.96
N GLY A 40 -3.22 0.05 5.21
CA GLY A 40 -2.91 -1.11 4.38
C GLY A 40 -2.27 -2.25 5.18
N ASP A 41 -1.06 -2.64 4.77
CA ASP A 41 -0.27 -3.73 5.36
C ASP A 41 0.59 -3.28 6.54
N VAL A 42 0.51 -2.02 6.97
CA VAL A 42 1.36 -1.47 8.04
C VAL A 42 0.50 -1.07 9.22
N MET A 43 0.97 -1.43 10.42
CA MET A 43 0.43 -0.92 11.68
C MET A 43 1.56 -0.46 12.59
N GLU A 44 1.27 0.48 13.47
CA GLU A 44 2.20 0.99 14.46
C GLU A 44 1.61 0.81 15.86
N VAL A 45 2.45 0.29 16.75
CA VAL A 45 2.15 0.22 18.19
C VAL A 45 3.16 1.09 18.91
N GLU A 46 2.68 2.06 19.68
CA GLU A 46 3.48 2.89 20.58
C GLU A 46 3.69 2.16 21.89
N LEU A 47 4.96 1.99 22.29
CA LEU A 47 5.35 1.32 23.52
C LEU A 47 6.77 1.74 23.97
N PRO A 48 7.02 1.91 25.29
CA PRO A 48 8.34 2.21 25.81
C PRO A 48 9.38 1.11 25.53
N GLU A 49 8.96 -0.16 25.55
CA GLU A 49 9.83 -1.33 25.43
C GLU A 49 10.17 -1.72 23.98
N PHE A 50 9.94 -0.85 23.00
CA PHE A 50 10.07 -1.15 21.57
C PHE A 50 11.46 -1.68 21.16
N GLU A 51 12.52 -1.30 21.87
CA GLU A 51 13.89 -1.75 21.60
C GLU A 51 14.12 -3.24 21.91
N ARG A 52 13.28 -3.85 22.75
CA ARG A 52 13.39 -5.26 23.15
C ARG A 52 12.94 -6.24 22.07
N PHE A 53 12.27 -5.76 21.03
CA PHE A 53 11.81 -6.55 19.90
C PHE A 53 12.84 -6.51 18.77
N GLU A 54 13.09 -7.66 18.15
CA GLU A 54 14.00 -7.78 17.02
C GLU A 54 13.26 -7.61 15.68
N LEU A 55 13.92 -7.03 14.68
CA LEU A 55 13.34 -6.92 13.34
C LEU A 55 13.27 -8.31 12.69
N GLY A 56 12.11 -8.66 12.16
CA GLY A 56 11.82 -9.98 11.60
C GLY A 56 11.33 -11.01 12.63
N GLU A 57 11.37 -10.70 13.92
CA GLU A 57 10.83 -11.54 14.99
C GLU A 57 9.33 -11.80 14.77
N ALA A 58 8.90 -13.04 14.99
CA ALA A 58 7.49 -13.39 14.96
C ALA A 58 6.80 -12.95 16.25
N LEU A 59 5.76 -12.14 16.13
CA LEU A 59 5.02 -11.57 17.24
C LEU A 59 3.57 -12.04 17.21
N LYS A 60 3.06 -12.49 18.36
CA LYS A 60 1.63 -12.64 18.59
C LYS A 60 1.09 -11.31 19.11
N VAL A 61 0.11 -10.78 18.40
CA VAL A 61 -0.52 -9.48 18.68
C VAL A 61 -1.92 -9.71 19.18
N THR A 62 -2.29 -9.07 20.29
CA THR A 62 -3.65 -9.05 20.83
C THR A 62 -4.14 -7.61 20.97
N ILE A 63 -5.16 -7.22 20.20
CA ILE A 63 -5.76 -5.88 20.23
C ILE A 63 -7.09 -5.94 20.99
N TYR A 64 -7.23 -5.13 22.03
CA TYR A 64 -8.46 -4.97 22.80
C TYR A 64 -9.18 -3.69 22.33
N SER A 65 -10.18 -3.85 21.46
CA SER A 65 -10.90 -2.74 20.85
C SER A 65 -12.38 -2.71 21.25
N PRO A 66 -13.10 -1.59 21.03
CA PRO A 66 -14.55 -1.52 21.24
C PRO A 66 -15.36 -2.51 20.39
N VAL A 67 -14.81 -2.97 19.26
CA VAL A 67 -15.48 -3.90 18.34
C VAL A 67 -15.09 -5.36 18.57
N GLY A 68 -14.26 -5.63 19.60
CA GLY A 68 -13.87 -6.98 20.01
C GLY A 68 -12.37 -7.14 20.25
N ILE A 69 -11.99 -8.38 20.57
CA ILE A 69 -10.59 -8.78 20.76
C ILE A 69 -10.08 -9.43 19.48
N PHE A 70 -8.99 -8.91 18.93
CA PHE A 70 -8.32 -9.45 17.75
C PHE A 70 -7.00 -10.09 18.15
N ASN A 71 -6.78 -11.33 17.71
CA ASN A 71 -5.51 -12.02 17.89
C ASN A 71 -4.97 -12.49 16.54
N PHE A 72 -3.69 -12.26 16.30
CA PHE A 72 -2.99 -12.71 15.09
C PHE A 72 -1.48 -12.78 15.31
N HIS A 73 -0.80 -13.45 14.39
CA HIS A 73 0.66 -13.45 14.34
C HIS A 73 1.14 -12.53 13.21
N THR A 74 2.23 -11.84 13.44
CA THR A 74 2.88 -10.94 12.48
C THR A 74 4.39 -10.85 12.75
N GLN A 75 5.08 -9.94 12.08
CA GLN A 75 6.49 -9.65 12.31
C GLN A 75 6.73 -8.16 12.52
N ALA A 76 7.73 -7.84 13.34
CA ALA A 76 8.25 -6.48 13.45
C ALA A 76 9.08 -6.13 12.20
N VAL A 77 8.76 -5.02 11.55
CA VAL A 77 9.41 -4.58 10.30
C VAL A 77 10.23 -3.31 10.45
N ALA A 78 9.93 -2.47 11.44
CA ALA A 78 10.75 -1.32 11.78
C ALA A 78 10.57 -0.91 13.25
N ARG A 79 11.57 -0.20 13.77
CA ARG A 79 11.54 0.47 15.07
C ARG A 79 11.76 1.95 14.85
N HIS A 80 10.98 2.80 15.51
CA HIS A 80 11.13 4.24 15.40
C HIS A 80 10.59 4.94 16.64
N GLU A 81 11.47 5.68 17.33
CA GLU A 81 11.15 6.61 18.43
C GLU A 81 9.97 6.21 19.33
N GLY A 82 10.11 5.14 20.13
CA GLY A 82 9.05 4.71 21.06
C GLY A 82 7.94 3.90 20.39
N SER A 83 8.16 3.40 19.18
CA SER A 83 7.15 2.66 18.42
C SER A 83 7.75 1.49 17.65
N LEU A 84 6.91 0.48 17.46
CA LEU A 84 7.20 -0.70 16.68
C LEU A 84 6.21 -0.78 15.52
N LEU A 85 6.73 -0.86 14.30
CA LEU A 85 5.93 -1.07 13.11
C LEU A 85 5.84 -2.56 12.80
N LEU A 86 4.62 -3.03 12.56
CA LEU A 86 4.30 -4.43 12.30
C LEU A 86 3.59 -4.57 10.96
N ILE A 87 3.59 -5.79 10.42
CA ILE A 87 2.77 -6.13 9.25
C ILE A 87 1.33 -6.35 9.70
N HIS A 88 0.35 -5.77 9.01
CA HIS A 88 -1.06 -6.10 9.20
C HIS A 88 -1.43 -7.32 8.35
N PRO A 89 -1.81 -8.48 8.92
CA PRO A 89 -2.10 -9.66 8.11
C PRO A 89 -3.32 -9.47 7.21
N PRO A 90 -3.25 -9.89 5.94
CA PRO A 90 -4.28 -9.63 4.93
C PRO A 90 -5.62 -10.33 5.21
N HIS A 91 -5.62 -11.41 6.00
CA HIS A 91 -6.85 -12.12 6.37
C HIS A 91 -7.77 -11.30 7.28
N GLN A 92 -7.23 -10.31 8.00
CA GLN A 92 -8.02 -9.40 8.83
C GLN A 92 -8.53 -8.19 8.04
N GLN A 93 -7.77 -7.70 7.05
CA GLN A 93 -8.21 -6.62 6.15
C GLN A 93 -9.54 -6.92 5.44
N ARG A 94 -9.75 -8.18 5.01
CA ARG A 94 -10.98 -8.62 4.30
C ARG A 94 -12.26 -8.51 5.14
N LYS A 95 -12.16 -8.46 6.46
CA LYS A 95 -13.33 -8.31 7.35
C LYS A 95 -13.78 -6.85 7.48
N PHE A 96 -12.99 -5.90 6.96
CA PHE A 96 -13.09 -4.48 7.34
C PHE A 96 -13.02 -3.49 6.17
N THR A 97 -13.16 -3.88 4.90
CA THR A 97 -13.13 -2.90 3.79
C THR A 97 -13.98 -3.27 2.58
N ASP A 98 -14.78 -2.30 2.12
CA ASP A 98 -15.15 -2.15 0.71
C ASP A 98 -14.75 -0.73 0.26
N GLN A 99 -14.24 -0.65 -0.97
CA GLN A 99 -13.89 0.52 -1.79
C GLN A 99 -12.46 1.12 -1.77
N ARG A 100 -11.62 0.98 -0.73
CA ARG A 100 -10.17 1.30 -0.80
C ARG A 100 -9.30 0.28 -0.07
N LEU A 101 -9.25 -0.94 -0.61
CA LEU A 101 -8.46 -2.05 -0.04
C LEU A 101 -6.94 -1.83 -0.04
N PHE A 102 -6.44 -0.99 -0.95
CA PHE A 102 -5.01 -0.84 -1.17
C PHE A 102 -4.61 0.64 -1.15
N PRO A 103 -3.90 1.11 -0.12
CA PRO A 103 -3.41 2.47 -0.06
C PRO A 103 -2.51 2.75 -1.26
N ARG A 104 -2.65 3.96 -1.81
CA ARG A 104 -1.79 4.46 -2.88
C ARG A 104 -0.62 5.20 -2.26
N ILE A 105 0.56 4.87 -2.73
CA ILE A 105 1.78 5.60 -2.40
C ILE A 105 2.20 6.44 -3.60
N GLU A 106 2.64 7.66 -3.33
CA GLU A 106 3.31 8.48 -4.34
C GLU A 106 4.67 7.86 -4.65
N VAL A 107 4.94 7.67 -5.94
CA VAL A 107 6.21 7.13 -6.42
C VAL A 107 6.69 7.98 -7.58
N ARG A 108 7.98 8.30 -7.62
CA ARG A 108 8.62 8.98 -8.77
C ARG A 108 9.46 7.97 -9.53
N LYS A 109 8.78 7.10 -10.27
CA LYS A 109 9.36 5.98 -11.02
C LYS A 109 8.89 6.01 -12.47
N HIS A 110 9.47 5.16 -13.30
CA HIS A 110 9.13 5.09 -14.71
C HIS A 110 8.73 3.67 -15.08
N GLY A 111 8.22 3.51 -16.30
CA GLY A 111 7.91 2.23 -16.90
C GLY A 111 7.71 2.39 -18.39
N TYR A 112 7.24 1.33 -19.03
CA TYR A 112 6.93 1.35 -20.46
C TYR A 112 5.64 0.58 -20.71
N VAL A 113 4.75 1.16 -21.53
CA VAL A 113 3.67 0.41 -22.16
C VAL A 113 4.25 -0.32 -23.35
N LEU A 114 4.09 -1.63 -23.36
CA LEU A 114 4.52 -2.50 -24.43
C LEU A 114 3.51 -2.42 -25.57
N PRO A 115 3.97 -2.41 -26.81
CA PRO A 115 3.08 -2.40 -27.94
C PRO A 115 2.34 -3.74 -28.09
N PRO A 116 1.20 -3.76 -28.80
CA PRO A 116 0.56 -5.00 -29.20
C PRO A 116 1.56 -5.88 -29.96
N ARG A 117 1.52 -7.19 -29.72
CA ARG A 117 2.34 -8.13 -30.51
C ARG A 117 1.96 -7.95 -32.00
N PRO A 118 2.94 -7.76 -32.90
CA PRO A 118 2.64 -7.65 -34.32
C PRO A 118 2.00 -8.97 -34.79
N ALA A 119 1.00 -8.86 -35.67
CA ALA A 119 0.51 -10.02 -36.42
C ALA A 119 1.66 -10.59 -37.27
N GLU A 120 1.73 -11.91 -37.42
CA GLU A 120 2.74 -12.57 -38.23
C GLU A 120 2.83 -11.92 -39.62
N GLY A 121 4.00 -11.37 -39.96
CA GLY A 121 4.27 -10.75 -41.27
C GLY A 121 4.47 -9.22 -41.30
N MET A 122 4.31 -8.50 -40.18
CA MET A 122 4.65 -7.07 -40.12
C MET A 122 6.03 -6.82 -39.49
N ALA A 123 6.94 -6.21 -40.24
CA ALA A 123 8.32 -5.90 -39.85
C ALA A 123 8.50 -4.63 -39.00
N ILE A 124 7.40 -4.04 -38.49
CA ILE A 124 7.46 -2.87 -37.63
C ILE A 124 7.43 -3.36 -36.19
N THR A 125 8.58 -3.40 -35.53
CA THR A 125 8.66 -3.50 -34.06
C THR A 125 8.15 -2.18 -33.49
N PRO A 126 6.95 -2.12 -32.90
CA PRO A 126 6.48 -0.87 -32.39
C PRO A 126 7.32 -0.50 -31.14
N THR A 127 7.63 0.78 -30.97
CA THR A 127 8.49 1.21 -29.85
C THR A 127 7.67 1.26 -28.57
N PRO A 128 8.18 0.75 -27.44
CA PRO A 128 7.53 0.90 -26.14
C PRO A 128 7.29 2.39 -25.81
N ILE A 129 6.13 2.70 -25.24
CA ILE A 129 5.75 4.06 -24.89
C ILE A 129 6.20 4.32 -23.44
N PRO A 130 7.11 5.26 -23.17
CA PRO A 130 7.57 5.55 -21.82
C PRO A 130 6.45 6.19 -20.99
N ILE A 131 6.32 5.75 -19.74
CA ILE A 131 5.37 6.29 -18.76
C ILE A 131 6.11 6.79 -17.52
N HIS A 132 5.63 7.89 -16.95
CA HIS A 132 6.07 8.37 -15.64
C HIS A 132 5.02 8.03 -14.59
N ILE A 133 5.37 7.21 -13.62
CA ILE A 133 4.46 6.78 -12.56
C ILE A 133 4.41 7.89 -11.51
N GLU A 134 3.20 8.26 -11.08
CA GLU A 134 2.91 9.28 -10.06
C GLU A 134 2.49 8.64 -8.74
N ASP A 135 1.57 7.66 -8.81
CA ASP A 135 1.12 6.89 -7.66
C ASP A 135 0.92 5.40 -8.02
N ILE A 136 1.02 4.53 -7.01
CA ILE A 136 0.79 3.09 -7.18
C ILE A 136 0.19 2.46 -5.91
N SER A 137 -0.67 1.48 -6.11
CA SER A 137 -1.15 0.53 -5.09
C SER A 137 -0.99 -0.90 -5.61
N LEU A 138 -1.43 -1.90 -4.84
CA LEU A 138 -1.40 -3.30 -5.30
C LEU A 138 -2.29 -3.59 -6.51
N ASN A 139 -3.29 -2.75 -6.78
CA ASN A 139 -4.28 -2.96 -7.84
C ASN A 139 -4.55 -1.73 -8.72
N GLY A 140 -3.81 -0.66 -8.52
CA GLY A 140 -4.02 0.60 -9.23
C GLY A 140 -2.71 1.32 -9.47
N ILE A 141 -2.67 2.11 -10.54
CA ILE A 141 -1.54 2.96 -10.88
C ILE A 141 -2.04 4.28 -11.46
N GLY A 142 -1.40 5.37 -11.07
CA GLY A 142 -1.48 6.68 -11.70
C GLY A 142 -0.20 6.96 -12.46
N PHE A 143 -0.30 7.30 -13.74
CA PHE A 143 0.87 7.61 -14.55
C PHE A 143 0.59 8.69 -15.61
N ASN A 144 1.63 9.37 -16.04
CA ASN A 144 1.60 10.41 -17.07
C ASN A 144 2.35 9.97 -18.32
N ILE A 145 1.85 10.41 -19.47
CA ILE A 145 2.53 10.27 -20.77
C ILE A 145 2.71 11.66 -21.37
N LYS A 146 3.91 11.90 -21.89
CA LYS A 146 4.21 13.10 -22.67
C LYS A 146 3.88 12.87 -24.15
N GLY A 147 3.26 13.86 -24.78
CA GLY A 147 2.95 13.85 -26.22
C GLY A 147 1.56 13.32 -26.59
N ASN A 148 1.38 12.95 -27.85
CA ASN A 148 0.06 12.70 -28.46
C ASN A 148 -0.45 11.26 -28.33
N SER A 149 0.23 10.41 -27.56
CA SER A 149 -0.22 9.03 -27.34
C SER A 149 -1.43 9.04 -26.42
N SER A 150 -2.62 8.94 -26.99
CA SER A 150 -3.86 8.80 -26.22
C SER A 150 -4.32 7.36 -26.18
N PHE A 151 -4.32 6.77 -24.99
CA PHE A 151 -5.17 5.61 -24.73
C PHE A 151 -6.62 6.05 -24.53
N VAL A 152 -7.54 5.10 -24.54
CA VAL A 152 -8.98 5.33 -24.29
C VAL A 152 -9.38 4.60 -23.00
N GLU A 153 -10.36 5.13 -22.27
CA GLU A 153 -10.95 4.40 -21.14
C GLU A 153 -11.44 3.01 -21.56
N GLY A 154 -11.19 2.03 -20.70
CA GLY A 154 -11.44 0.61 -20.98
C GLY A 154 -10.33 -0.11 -21.75
N SER A 155 -9.33 0.59 -22.29
CA SER A 155 -8.23 -0.06 -23.01
C SER A 155 -7.39 -0.95 -22.07
N GLU A 156 -7.03 -2.14 -22.55
CA GLU A 156 -6.06 -3.02 -21.91
C GLU A 156 -4.68 -2.84 -22.55
N LEU A 157 -3.67 -2.67 -21.71
CA LEU A 157 -2.29 -2.44 -22.12
C LEU A 157 -1.37 -3.44 -21.41
N GLU A 158 -0.44 -4.04 -22.14
CA GLU A 158 0.68 -4.74 -21.52
C GLU A 158 1.75 -3.70 -21.15
N ALA A 159 2.34 -3.81 -19.97
CA ALA A 159 3.31 -2.83 -19.49
C ALA A 159 4.36 -3.47 -18.58
N GLU A 160 5.49 -2.79 -18.43
CA GLU A 160 6.54 -3.14 -17.48
C GLU A 160 6.92 -1.92 -16.64
N LEU A 161 6.75 -2.03 -15.32
CA LEU A 161 7.10 -0.95 -14.38
C LEU A 161 8.55 -1.12 -13.90
N GLN A 162 9.28 -0.01 -13.77
CA GLN A 162 10.65 0.03 -13.28
C GLN A 162 10.71 0.65 -11.88
N LEU A 163 10.53 -0.17 -10.86
CA LEU A 163 10.47 0.25 -9.44
C LEU A 163 11.83 0.10 -8.70
N GLY A 164 12.90 -0.15 -9.45
CA GLY A 164 14.16 -0.75 -8.97
C GLY A 164 14.26 -2.26 -9.24
N PHE A 165 13.17 -2.83 -9.74
CA PHE A 165 13.03 -4.15 -10.33
C PHE A 165 11.91 -4.06 -11.39
N ALA A 166 11.92 -4.99 -12.35
CA ALA A 166 10.91 -5.05 -13.39
C ALA A 166 9.62 -5.70 -12.86
N VAL A 167 8.48 -5.06 -13.11
CA VAL A 167 7.14 -5.59 -12.81
C VAL A 167 6.34 -5.70 -14.10
N PRO A 168 6.32 -6.88 -14.74
CA PRO A 168 5.42 -7.11 -15.87
C PRO A 168 3.97 -7.12 -15.37
N CYS A 169 3.12 -6.39 -16.08
CA CYS A 169 1.74 -6.16 -15.66
C CYS A 169 0.82 -5.85 -16.85
N ARG A 170 -0.48 -6.01 -16.61
CA ARG A 170 -1.53 -5.49 -17.47
C ARG A 170 -2.19 -4.29 -16.81
N LEU A 171 -2.44 -3.26 -17.59
CA LEU A 171 -3.11 -2.03 -17.20
C LEU A 171 -4.46 -1.93 -17.89
N THR A 172 -5.53 -1.69 -17.14
CA THR A 172 -6.85 -1.33 -17.72
C THR A 172 -7.13 0.13 -17.42
N ILE A 173 -7.19 0.97 -18.45
CA ILE A 173 -7.44 2.41 -18.26
C ILE A 173 -8.84 2.62 -17.68
N ALA A 174 -8.90 3.26 -16.51
CA ALA A 174 -10.15 3.52 -15.80
C ALA A 174 -10.59 4.98 -15.87
N ARG A 175 -9.64 5.91 -16.00
CA ARG A 175 -9.93 7.35 -16.18
C ARG A 175 -8.77 8.08 -16.84
N MET A 176 -9.08 9.21 -17.47
CA MET A 176 -8.09 10.09 -18.08
C MET A 176 -8.32 11.55 -17.67
N ALA A 177 -7.26 12.32 -17.55
CA ALA A 177 -7.34 13.76 -17.32
C ALA A 177 -6.24 14.47 -18.11
N SER A 178 -6.64 15.40 -18.98
CA SER A 178 -5.70 16.26 -19.68
C SER A 178 -5.12 17.30 -18.73
N ARG A 179 -3.81 17.45 -18.74
CA ARG A 179 -3.07 18.55 -18.09
C ARG A 179 -2.36 19.36 -19.18
N GLU A 180 -1.70 20.45 -18.80
CA GLU A 180 -1.14 21.42 -19.77
C GLU A 180 -0.13 20.79 -20.75
N ASP A 181 0.74 19.89 -20.27
CA ASP A 181 1.84 19.30 -21.07
C ASP A 181 1.82 17.75 -21.13
N ASP A 182 0.92 17.11 -20.37
CA ASP A 182 0.81 15.65 -20.29
C ASP A 182 -0.65 15.19 -20.12
N ILE A 183 -0.86 13.89 -20.33
CA ILE A 183 -2.13 13.23 -20.05
C ILE A 183 -1.93 12.30 -18.87
N PHE A 184 -2.72 12.52 -17.81
CA PHE A 184 -2.78 11.63 -16.66
C PHE A 184 -3.73 10.48 -16.91
N TYR A 185 -3.29 9.28 -16.56
CA TYR A 185 -4.04 8.04 -16.64
C TYR A 185 -4.16 7.41 -15.26
N GLY A 186 -5.40 7.12 -14.85
CA GLY A 186 -5.66 6.19 -13.75
C GLY A 186 -6.01 4.83 -14.33
N ALA A 187 -5.25 3.79 -13.99
CA ALA A 187 -5.48 2.44 -14.47
C ALA A 187 -5.60 1.42 -13.33
N LYS A 188 -6.35 0.35 -13.57
CA LYS A 188 -6.28 -0.87 -12.77
C LYS A 188 -5.00 -1.62 -13.14
N LEU A 189 -4.27 -2.06 -12.14
CA LEU A 189 -3.01 -2.78 -12.27
C LEU A 189 -3.24 -4.27 -11.96
N GLN A 190 -2.84 -5.13 -12.89
CA GLN A 190 -2.80 -6.57 -12.69
C GLN A 190 -1.39 -7.09 -12.94
N VAL A 191 -0.68 -7.50 -11.89
CA VAL A 191 0.65 -8.10 -12.02
C VAL A 191 0.54 -9.52 -12.58
N THR A 192 1.43 -9.89 -13.50
CA THR A 192 1.31 -11.15 -14.25
C THR A 192 1.95 -12.36 -13.58
N SER A 193 2.70 -12.18 -12.49
CA SER A 193 3.36 -13.29 -11.78
C SER A 193 3.40 -13.10 -10.26
N ASP A 194 3.29 -14.21 -9.52
CA ASP A 194 3.34 -14.20 -8.05
C ASP A 194 4.65 -13.62 -7.48
N PRO A 195 5.86 -13.92 -8.03
CA PRO A 195 7.09 -13.32 -7.55
C PRO A 195 7.10 -11.79 -7.72
N ALA A 196 6.61 -11.29 -8.85
CA ALA A 196 6.50 -9.85 -9.08
C ALA A 196 5.46 -9.21 -8.16
N GLN A 197 4.34 -9.90 -7.89
CA GLN A 197 3.33 -9.41 -6.95
C GLN A 197 3.86 -9.33 -5.52
N ARG A 198 4.61 -10.35 -5.05
CA ARG A 198 5.30 -10.30 -3.75
C ARG A 198 6.28 -9.14 -3.68
N SER A 199 7.05 -8.94 -4.74
CA SER A 199 8.03 -7.85 -4.83
C SER A 199 7.37 -6.47 -4.81
N LEU A 200 6.26 -6.30 -5.56
CA LEU A 200 5.45 -5.09 -5.54
C LEU A 200 4.89 -4.80 -4.14
N ARG A 201 4.36 -5.83 -3.46
CA ARG A 201 3.85 -5.70 -2.10
C ARG A 201 4.93 -5.24 -1.11
N ALA A 202 6.10 -5.89 -1.15
CA ALA A 202 7.24 -5.51 -0.31
C ALA A 202 7.71 -4.08 -0.61
N PHE A 203 7.73 -3.69 -1.90
CA PHE A 203 8.04 -2.33 -2.31
C PHE A 203 7.05 -1.32 -1.73
N ILE A 204 5.74 -1.55 -1.89
CA ILE A 204 4.70 -0.64 -1.39
C ILE A 204 4.82 -0.47 0.12
N MET A 205 4.91 -1.59 0.84
CA MET A 205 5.05 -1.58 2.30
C MET A 205 6.26 -0.77 2.76
N ARG A 206 7.40 -0.93 2.09
CA ARG A 206 8.62 -0.17 2.41
C ARG A 206 8.43 1.34 2.22
N GLU A 207 7.85 1.76 1.11
CA GLU A 207 7.61 3.19 0.85
C GLU A 207 6.57 3.77 1.82
N GLN A 208 5.56 2.99 2.23
CA GLN A 208 4.61 3.39 3.28
C GLN A 208 5.30 3.60 4.62
N ILE A 209 6.12 2.64 5.06
CA ILE A 209 6.91 2.74 6.30
C ILE A 209 7.77 4.00 6.27
N LYS A 210 8.49 4.21 5.15
CA LYS A 210 9.35 5.39 4.97
C LYS A 210 8.56 6.69 5.07
N SER A 211 7.45 6.80 4.33
CA SER A 211 6.59 7.99 4.33
C SER A 211 6.04 8.29 5.72
N HIS A 212 5.62 7.26 6.47
CA HIS A 212 5.13 7.42 7.84
C HIS A 212 6.21 7.93 8.79
N ILE A 213 7.41 7.33 8.75
CA ILE A 213 8.55 7.76 9.57
C ILE A 213 8.96 9.21 9.24
N ASP A 214 9.04 9.55 7.96
CA ASP A 214 9.38 10.91 7.51
C ASP A 214 8.34 11.94 7.99
N ARG A 215 7.05 11.59 7.96
CA ARG A 215 5.96 12.44 8.45
C ARG A 215 6.01 12.60 9.97
N LYS A 216 6.26 11.52 10.73
CA LYS A 216 6.37 11.55 12.19
C LYS A 216 7.56 12.41 12.64
N SER A 217 8.71 12.23 11.97
CA SER A 217 9.92 13.03 12.23
C SER A 217 9.73 14.52 11.94
N LYS A 218 9.00 14.88 10.88
CA LYS A 218 8.67 16.29 10.60
C LYS A 218 7.75 16.87 11.67
N ASN A 219 6.73 16.12 12.10
CA ASN A 219 5.78 16.57 13.12
C ASN A 219 6.42 16.70 14.52
N SER A 220 7.42 15.87 14.86
CA SER A 220 8.14 15.98 16.13
C SER A 220 9.08 17.20 16.16
N ILE A 221 9.57 17.66 15.01
CA ILE A 221 10.37 18.90 14.89
C ILE A 221 9.50 20.15 15.03
N THR A 222 8.30 20.18 14.42
CA THR A 222 7.37 21.32 14.55
C THR A 222 6.67 21.40 15.92
N ALA A 223 6.67 20.32 16.71
CA ALA A 223 6.07 20.28 18.04
C ALA A 223 7.02 20.72 19.18
N ARG A 224 8.27 21.11 18.88
CA ARG A 224 9.19 21.70 19.88
C ARG A 224 8.97 23.22 19.95
N PRO A 225 8.46 23.77 21.08
CA PRO A 225 8.40 25.21 21.30
C PRO A 225 9.79 25.84 21.48
#